data_AF-A0A822BL40-F1
#
_entry.id   AF-A0A822BL40-F1
#
_cell.length_a   1.000
_cell.length_b   1.000
_cell.length_c   1.000
_cell.angle_alpha   90.00
_cell.angle_beta   90.00
_cell.angle_gamma   90.00
#
_symmetry.space_group_name_H-M   'P 1'
#
loop_
_entity.id
_entity.type
_entity.pdbx_description
1 polymer ?
#
loop_
_entity_poly.entity_id
_entity_poly.type
_entity_poly.pdbx_seq_one_letter_code
_entity_poly.pdbx_strand_id
1 'polypeptide(L)' 'MVNRSLEKMSIPIGRPLPNYQCLILDEFLQPVVIGQEGELFIGGVGVFAGYLDREDLTTKVL' A
#
# COMPACT_ATOMS: atom_id res chain seq x y z
N MET A 1 -10.22 16.58 -33.88
CA MET A 1 -10.88 16.13 -32.63
C MET A 1 -10.17 14.86 -32.16
N VAL A 2 -9.12 14.98 -31.35
CA VAL A 2 -8.41 13.80 -30.83
C VAL A 2 -9.30 13.15 -29.79
N ASN A 3 -9.79 11.96 -30.08
CA ASN A 3 -10.54 11.13 -29.15
C ASN A 3 -9.56 10.62 -28.09
N ARG A 4 -9.35 11.41 -27.04
CA ARG A 4 -8.58 11.01 -25.86
C ARG A 4 -9.52 10.12 -25.03
N SER A 5 -9.71 8.89 -25.49
CA SER A 5 -10.28 7.79 -24.72
C SER A 5 -9.69 7.85 -23.32
N LEU A 6 -10.53 7.75 -22.30
CA LEU A 6 -10.28 8.01 -20.89
C LEU A 6 -9.09 7.21 -20.33
N GLU A 7 -7.86 7.58 -20.67
CA GLU A 7 -6.66 7.30 -19.89
C GLU A 7 -6.89 8.01 -18.56
N LYS A 8 -7.33 7.24 -17.56
CA LYS A 8 -7.63 7.71 -16.22
C LYS A 8 -6.40 8.47 -15.72
N MET A 9 -6.43 9.80 -15.75
CA MET A 9 -5.36 10.62 -15.20
C MET A 9 -5.40 10.47 -13.69
N SER A 10 -4.76 9.42 -13.20
CA SER A 10 -4.60 9.16 -11.78
C SER A 10 -3.41 9.96 -11.28
N ILE A 11 -3.64 10.87 -10.35
CA ILE A 11 -2.55 11.56 -9.66
C ILE A 11 -1.89 10.52 -8.72
N PRO A 12 -0.57 10.31 -8.79
CA PRO A 12 0.11 9.40 -7.86
C PRO A 12 -0.08 9.88 -6.42
N ILE A 13 -0.26 8.94 -5.49
CA ILE A 13 -0.34 9.23 -4.04
C ILE A 13 0.97 9.79 -3.46
N GLY A 14 2.07 9.69 -4.22
CA GLY A 14 3.36 10.29 -3.89
C GLY A 14 4.39 9.28 -3.37
N ARG A 15 5.20 9.72 -2.41
CA ARG A 15 6.28 8.95 -1.79
C ARG A 15 6.06 8.89 -0.27
N PRO A 16 6.60 7.87 0.43
CA PRO A 16 6.51 7.80 1.89
C PRO A 16 7.09 9.04 2.56
N LEU A 17 6.48 9.43 3.67
CA LEU A 17 7.06 10.42 4.59
C LEU A 17 8.32 9.84 5.26
N PRO A 18 9.24 10.68 5.78
CA PRO A 18 10.39 10.19 6.54
C PRO A 18 9.97 9.25 7.69
N ASN A 19 10.69 8.15 7.86
CA ASN A 19 10.43 7.09 8.86
C ASN A 19 9.14 6.27 8.65
N TYR A 20 8.48 6.44 7.51
CA TYR A 20 7.43 5.53 7.03
C TYR A 20 7.99 4.65 5.91
N GLN A 21 7.46 3.43 5.80
CA GLN A 21 7.78 2.48 4.74
C GLN A 21 6.50 2.16 3.98
N CYS A 22 6.56 2.13 2.65
CA CYS A 22 5.49 1.63 1.79
C CYS A 22 6.07 0.55 0.89
N LEU A 23 5.50 -0.65 0.95
CA LEU A 23 5.91 -1.81 0.15
C LEU A 23 4.73 -2.23 -0.71
N ILE A 24 4.98 -2.59 -1.97
CA ILE A 24 3.99 -3.23 -2.83
C ILE A 24 4.37 -4.70 -2.92
N LEU A 25 3.53 -5.58 -2.37
CA LEU A 25 3.81 -7.01 -2.25
C LEU A 25 2.82 -7.85 -3.08
N ASP A 26 3.27 -9.03 -3.50
CA ASP A 26 2.43 -10.08 -4.07
C ASP A 26 1.78 -10.96 -2.99
N GLU A 27 1.02 -11.97 -3.42
CA GLU A 27 0.34 -12.95 -2.56
C GLU A 27 1.29 -13.82 -1.72
N PHE A 28 2.59 -13.86 -2.08
CA PHE A 28 3.63 -14.56 -1.34
C PHE A 28 4.46 -13.61 -0.45
N LEU A 29 3.95 -12.39 -0.23
CA LEU A 29 4.60 -11.33 0.54
C LEU A 29 5.99 -10.94 0.00
N GLN A 30 6.22 -11.11 -1.30
CA GLN A 30 7.45 -10.67 -1.96
C GLN A 30 7.24 -9.32 -2.66
N PRO A 31 8.26 -8.45 -2.70
CA PRO A 31 8.16 -7.20 -3.45
C PRO A 31 7.87 -7.43 -4.93
N VAL A 32 6.86 -6.73 -5.45
CA VAL A 32 6.54 -6.80 -6.88
C VAL A 32 7.56 -6.03 -7.72
N VAL A 33 7.64 -6.39 -9.00
CA VAL A 33 8.42 -5.63 -9.99
C VAL A 33 7.76 -4.28 -10.25
N ILE A 34 8.57 -3.24 -10.51
CA ILE A 34 8.07 -1.89 -10.83
C ILE A 34 7.07 -1.94 -11.99
N GLY A 35 5.89 -1.35 -11.79
CA GLY A 35 4.82 -1.27 -12.78
C GLY A 35 3.84 -2.44 -12.75
N GLN A 36 4.09 -3.48 -11.95
CA GLN A 36 3.09 -4.50 -11.65
C GLN A 36 2.17 -4.06 -10.51
N GLU A 37 0.96 -4.59 -10.55
CA GLU A 37 -0.01 -4.47 -9.46
C GLU A 37 0.40 -5.36 -8.28
N GLY A 38 0.12 -4.89 -7.07
CA GLY A 38 0.30 -5.62 -5.84
C GLY A 38 -0.37 -4.87 -4.69
N GLU A 39 -0.38 -5.49 -3.51
CA GLU A 39 -1.01 -4.90 -2.33
C GLU A 39 -0.06 -3.96 -1.60
N LEU A 40 -0.57 -2.80 -1.17
CA LEU A 40 0.20 -1.79 -0.46
C LEU A 40 0.25 -2.11 1.05
N PHE A 41 1.45 -2.35 1.56
CA PHE A 41 1.75 -2.49 2.99
C PHE A 41 2.44 -1.24 3.52
N ILE A 42 2.01 -0.76 4.68
CA ILE A 42 2.54 0.44 5.33
C ILE A 42 3.20 0.07 6.66
N GLY A 43 4.43 0.55 6.86
CA GLY A 43 5.23 0.35 8.07
C GLY A 43 5.80 1.64 8.62
N GLY A 44 6.44 1.56 9.79
CA GLY A 44 7.19 2.65 10.40
C GLY A 44 6.50 3.32 11.59
N VAL A 45 6.90 4.55 11.88
CA VAL A 45 6.60 5.24 13.16
C VAL A 45 5.11 5.56 13.39
N GLY A 46 4.28 5.54 12.35
CA GLY A 46 2.83 5.77 12.45
C GLY A 46 1.98 4.50 12.54
N VAL A 47 2.60 3.32 12.62
CA VAL A 47 1.86 2.08 12.85
C VAL A 47 1.47 1.99 14.32
N PHE A 48 0.18 1.80 14.58
CA PHE A 48 -0.36 1.68 15.93
C PHE A 48 -0.20 0.25 16.46
N ALA A 49 -0.25 0.09 17.78
CA ALA A 49 -0.13 -1.20 18.45
C ALA A 49 -1.23 -2.22 18.06
N GLY A 50 -2.36 -1.73 17.53
CA GLY A 50 -3.48 -2.56 17.12
C GLY A 50 -4.82 -1.93 17.45
N TYR A 51 -5.84 -2.78 17.42
CA TYR A 51 -7.19 -2.45 17.83
C TYR A 51 -7.35 -2.75 19.34
N LEU A 52 -7.79 -1.75 20.10
CA LEU A 52 -8.01 -1.88 21.55
C LEU A 52 -8.95 -3.06 21.86
N ASP A 53 -8.52 -3.93 22.79
CA ASP A 53 -9.22 -5.15 23.22
C ASP A 53 -9.63 -6.10 22.08
N ARG A 54 -8.96 -6.01 20.93
CA ARG A 54 -9.24 -6.79 19.72
C ARG A 54 -7.96 -7.38 19.16
N GLU A 55 -7.38 -8.31 19.92
CA GLU A 55 -6.20 -9.06 19.50
C GLU A 55 -6.47 -9.84 18.21
N ASP A 56 -7.68 -10.39 18.06
CA ASP A 56 -8.16 -11.09 16.87
C ASP A 56 -8.08 -10.25 15.58
N LEU A 57 -8.24 -8.93 15.68
CA LEU A 57 -8.09 -8.01 14.55
C LEU A 57 -6.67 -7.47 14.44
N THR A 58 -5.97 -7.33 15.56
CA THR A 58 -4.61 -6.78 15.61
C THR A 58 -3.61 -7.72 14.96
N THR A 59 -3.72 -9.02 15.25
CA THR A 59 -2.83 -10.05 14.67
C THR A 59 -3.34 -10.54 13.32
N LYS A 60 -4.49 -10.03 12.86
CA LYS A 60 -5.02 -10.32 11.53
C LYS A 60 -4.27 -9.51 10.49
N VAL A 61 -3.04 -9.91 10.26
CA VAL A 61 -2.34 -9.66 9.01
C VAL A 61 -2.28 -11.03 8.33
N LEU A 62 -2.44 -11.06 6.99
CA LEU A 62 -2.60 -12.27 6.16
C LEU A 62 -1.77 -13.47 6.62
#